data_AF-A0A7Z9M2U1-F1
#
_entry.id   AF-A0A7Z9M2U1-F1
#
_cell.length_a   1.000
_cell.length_b   1.000
_cell.length_c   1.000
_cell.angle_alpha   90.00
_cell.angle_beta   90.00
_cell.angle_gamma   90.00
#
_symmetry.space_group_name_H-M   'P 1'
#
loop_
_entity.id
_entity.type
_entity.pdbx_description
1 polymer ?
#
loop_
_entity_poly.entity_id
_entity_poly.type
_entity_poly.pdbx_seq_one_letter_code
_entity_poly.pdbx_strand_id
1 'polypeptide(L)'
;YPGSPVSGGAFPALGAYKIDNLLVDGYDVVVNKPKTQSYRAPGQPQSAHAVETVIDELAEKLGVDPMELRLKNAVQEGDMSPTGLPHSRFGCVEVEEAMKAHPHYNAPLQGPNQGRGVAVGYRMHGGGNGSSATINVNDNGTISLVTGSADLSGSRVSLAMQAAEALGIDTGDVTPSVTDTDSIGFTSGSFGSRITFDTGRATLKAAALVVEQMKERAALLWEVQPEDVEFGDGVFGCNLNAGDRLTFKEMAREMAHTGGAITCSASDVQGGVGPQLAGNIVDVEVDPDTGKVEILRYTTFMDVGQVVHRNNVEGQMQGGVLQGAGWALNEEYYYTEEGAMANSSLLDYRMPTALDLPMIDTVIIEIPNPRHPFGIRGVGESPIIPPLAAITNAIYDATGVRLTKLPMSPSSIIKALGDKNPQ
;
A
#
# COMPACT_ATOMS: atom_id res chain seq x y z
N TYR A 1 29.04 -6.54 -0.33
CA TYR A 1 28.63 -5.12 -0.38
C TYR A 1 27.46 -4.93 0.57
N PRO A 2 27.49 -3.92 1.44
CA PRO A 2 26.32 -3.51 2.22
C PRO A 2 25.16 -3.11 1.30
N GLY A 3 23.94 -3.11 1.83
CA GLY A 3 22.71 -2.80 1.12
C GLY A 3 21.46 -3.44 1.72
N SER A 4 21.48 -3.85 3.00
CA SER A 4 20.26 -4.27 3.67
C SER A 4 19.35 -3.04 3.93
N PRO A 5 18.02 -3.20 3.98
CA PRO A 5 17.09 -2.08 4.10
C PRO A 5 17.00 -1.52 5.53
N VAL A 6 18.13 -1.26 6.17
CA VAL A 6 18.23 -0.76 7.55
C VAL A 6 17.45 0.54 7.73
N SER A 7 17.63 1.49 6.81
CA SER A 7 16.89 2.75 6.81
C SER A 7 15.38 2.54 6.64
N GLY A 8 15.01 1.53 5.85
CA GLY A 8 13.63 1.12 5.65
C GLY A 8 12.96 0.62 6.92
N GLY A 9 13.69 0.02 7.87
CA GLY A 9 13.18 -0.30 9.20
C GLY A 9 13.28 0.85 10.19
N ALA A 10 14.44 1.53 10.24
CA ALA A 10 14.75 2.53 11.25
C ALA A 10 13.87 3.78 11.17
N PHE A 11 13.69 4.38 9.99
CA PHE A 11 12.92 5.61 9.83
C PHE A 11 11.42 5.47 10.14
N PRO A 12 10.73 4.41 9.68
CA PRO A 12 9.29 4.27 9.93
C PRO A 12 8.95 3.58 11.27
N ALA A 13 9.91 2.98 11.97
CA ALA A 13 9.66 2.14 13.14
C ALA A 13 8.68 2.75 14.15
N LEU A 14 8.87 4.03 14.47
CA LEU A 14 8.08 4.78 15.45
C LEU A 14 7.15 5.81 14.80
N GLY A 15 6.97 5.76 13.48
CA GLY A 15 6.31 6.83 12.73
C GLY A 15 4.81 6.97 12.98
N ALA A 16 4.14 5.94 13.52
CA ALA A 16 2.75 6.03 13.95
C ALA A 16 2.57 6.82 15.25
N TYR A 17 3.64 7.02 16.02
CA TYR A 17 3.55 7.50 17.39
C TYR A 17 4.24 8.85 17.59
N LYS A 18 3.57 9.74 18.32
CA LYS A 18 4.10 11.02 18.76
C LYS A 18 5.08 10.80 19.91
N ILE A 19 6.36 10.86 19.58
CA ILE A 19 7.46 10.66 20.52
C ILE A 19 8.41 11.85 20.45
N ASP A 20 8.48 12.61 21.54
CA ASP A 20 9.28 13.85 21.61
C ASP A 20 10.79 13.60 21.51
N ASN A 21 11.26 12.45 22.02
CA ASN A 21 12.68 12.12 22.10
C ASN A 21 12.92 10.73 21.50
N LEU A 22 13.61 10.68 20.37
CA LEU A 22 13.88 9.44 19.65
C LEU A 22 15.36 9.32 19.27
N LEU A 23 15.89 8.11 19.40
CA LEU A 23 17.19 7.72 18.88
C LEU A 23 17.05 6.30 18.32
N VAL A 24 17.41 6.13 17.04
CA VAL A 24 17.38 4.82 16.36
C VAL A 24 18.72 4.61 15.67
N ASP A 25 19.50 3.67 16.18
CA ASP A 25 20.76 3.25 15.58
C ASP A 25 20.53 2.02 14.68
N GLY A 26 21.02 2.11 13.45
CA GLY A 26 20.91 1.04 12.46
C GLY A 26 22.28 0.56 11.99
N TYR A 27 22.49 -0.76 12.01
CA TYR A 27 23.74 -1.39 11.59
C TYR A 27 23.49 -2.35 10.43
N ASP A 28 24.22 -2.17 9.33
CA ASP A 28 24.27 -3.13 8.22
C ASP A 28 25.51 -4.00 8.37
N VAL A 29 25.31 -5.30 8.64
CA VAL A 29 26.38 -6.25 8.93
C VAL A 29 26.50 -7.24 7.79
N VAL A 30 27.69 -7.28 7.16
CA VAL A 30 27.99 -8.26 6.12
C VAL A 30 28.26 -9.62 6.75
N VAL A 31 27.55 -10.63 6.28
CA VAL A 31 27.70 -12.03 6.72
C VAL A 31 27.83 -12.96 5.51
N ASN A 32 28.30 -14.20 5.72
CA ASN A 32 28.42 -15.22 4.68
C ASN A 32 27.08 -15.89 4.34
N LYS A 33 26.07 -15.08 3.98
CA LYS A 33 24.73 -15.52 3.52
C LYS A 33 24.38 -14.84 2.19
N PRO A 34 23.40 -15.34 1.42
CA PRO A 34 22.85 -14.65 0.26
C PRO A 34 22.54 -13.18 0.56
N LYS A 35 22.80 -12.31 -0.42
CA LYS A 35 22.60 -10.87 -0.28
C LYS A 35 21.13 -10.56 0.03
N THR A 36 20.87 -9.84 1.11
CA THR A 36 19.54 -9.29 1.44
C THR A 36 19.04 -8.40 0.31
N GLN A 37 17.77 -8.53 -0.02
CA GLN A 37 17.08 -7.72 -1.04
C GLN A 37 15.75 -7.22 -0.50
N SER A 38 15.08 -6.37 -1.28
CA SER A 38 13.76 -5.88 -0.92
C SER A 38 12.73 -7.02 -0.95
N TYR A 39 12.16 -7.32 0.21
CA TYR A 39 10.87 -7.97 0.34
C TYR A 39 9.83 -6.91 0.70
N ARG A 40 8.55 -7.15 0.37
CA ARG A 40 7.45 -6.18 0.47
C ARG A 40 7.55 -5.38 1.78
N ALA A 41 7.57 -4.04 1.68
CA ALA A 41 7.86 -3.15 2.81
C ALA A 41 9.24 -3.39 3.45
N PRO A 42 10.35 -3.16 2.75
CA PRO A 42 11.66 -3.64 3.18
C PRO A 42 12.10 -3.00 4.51
N GLY A 43 12.27 -3.84 5.55
CA GLY A 43 12.68 -3.45 6.91
C GLY A 43 11.52 -3.07 7.85
N GLN A 44 10.37 -2.68 7.31
CA GLN A 44 9.22 -2.19 8.09
C GLN A 44 8.56 -3.29 8.95
N PRO A 45 8.24 -4.50 8.43
CA PRO A 45 7.62 -5.56 9.22
C PRO A 45 8.44 -5.96 10.44
N GLN A 46 9.76 -6.05 10.33
CA GLN A 46 10.63 -6.43 11.44
C GLN A 46 10.67 -5.35 12.53
N SER A 47 10.78 -4.09 12.13
CA SER A 47 10.78 -2.96 13.07
C SER A 47 9.40 -2.79 13.73
N ALA A 48 8.32 -2.92 12.97
CA ALA A 48 6.96 -2.88 13.51
C ALA A 48 6.70 -4.05 14.47
N HIS A 49 7.18 -5.26 14.16
CA HIS A 49 7.10 -6.39 15.09
C HIS A 49 7.69 -6.06 16.46
N ALA A 50 8.89 -5.47 16.49
CA ALA A 50 9.54 -5.08 17.73
C ALA A 50 8.78 -3.96 18.46
N VAL A 51 8.41 -2.89 17.75
CA VAL A 51 7.74 -1.72 18.33
C VAL A 51 6.35 -2.07 18.85
N GLU A 52 5.51 -2.71 18.04
CA GLU A 52 4.12 -3.00 18.40
C GLU A 52 3.98 -4.01 19.53
N THR A 53 4.93 -4.95 19.65
CA THR A 53 4.99 -5.87 20.80
C THR A 53 5.31 -5.10 22.08
N VAL A 54 6.24 -4.13 22.02
CA VAL A 54 6.56 -3.28 23.18
C VAL A 54 5.40 -2.35 23.53
N ILE A 55 4.69 -1.80 22.56
CA ILE A 55 3.50 -0.98 22.81
C ILE A 55 2.43 -1.80 23.54
N ASP A 56 2.22 -3.06 23.13
CA ASP A 56 1.30 -3.99 23.80
C ASP A 56 1.72 -4.29 25.25
N GLU A 57 3.01 -4.58 25.48
CA GLU A 57 3.55 -4.76 26.83
C GLU A 57 3.40 -3.50 27.72
N LEU A 58 3.55 -2.32 27.14
CA LEU A 58 3.37 -1.06 27.86
C LEU A 58 1.90 -0.87 28.25
N ALA A 59 0.96 -1.19 27.36
CA ALA A 59 -0.47 -1.14 27.65
C ALA A 59 -0.83 -2.04 28.84
N GLU A 60 -0.33 -3.29 28.83
CA GLU A 60 -0.51 -4.26 29.91
C GLU A 60 0.06 -3.74 31.24
N LYS A 61 1.31 -3.26 31.24
CA LYS A 61 1.97 -2.72 32.45
C LYS A 61 1.28 -1.49 33.02
N LEU A 62 0.66 -0.68 32.17
CA LEU A 62 -0.09 0.50 32.56
C LEU A 62 -1.54 0.19 32.93
N GLY A 63 -2.03 -1.03 32.65
CA GLY A 63 -3.42 -1.41 32.86
C GLY A 63 -4.39 -0.63 31.97
N VAL A 64 -3.97 -0.26 30.77
CA VAL A 64 -4.79 0.47 29.78
C VAL A 64 -5.09 -0.42 28.58
N ASP A 65 -6.19 -0.16 27.90
CA ASP A 65 -6.54 -0.84 26.66
C ASP A 65 -5.45 -0.60 25.59
N PRO A 66 -5.02 -1.64 24.83
CA PRO A 66 -3.94 -1.51 23.87
C PRO A 66 -4.27 -0.60 22.69
N MET A 67 -5.55 -0.45 22.29
CA MET A 67 -5.96 0.52 21.29
C MET A 67 -6.04 1.94 21.86
N GLU A 68 -6.41 2.10 23.13
CA GLU A 68 -6.37 3.40 23.82
C GLU A 68 -4.96 3.97 23.91
N LEU A 69 -3.96 3.12 24.22
CA LEU A 69 -2.58 3.57 24.28
C LEU A 69 -2.09 4.03 22.89
N ARG A 70 -2.44 3.31 21.82
CA ARG A 70 -2.08 3.69 20.45
C ARG A 70 -2.72 5.03 20.07
N LEU A 71 -4.04 5.14 20.23
CA LEU A 71 -4.79 6.36 19.90
C LEU A 71 -4.30 7.60 20.65
N LYS A 72 -3.99 7.45 21.94
CA LYS A 72 -3.46 8.54 22.76
C LYS A 72 -2.14 9.09 22.21
N ASN A 73 -1.34 8.24 21.57
CA ASN A 73 -0.03 8.57 21.02
C ASN A 73 -0.05 8.68 19.49
N ALA A 74 -1.18 8.53 18.81
CA ALA A 74 -1.26 8.57 17.37
C ALA A 74 -0.83 9.95 16.83
N VAL A 75 -0.02 9.94 15.76
CA VAL A 75 0.40 11.18 15.10
C VAL A 75 -0.74 11.82 14.30
N GLN A 76 -0.73 13.14 14.22
CA GLN A 76 -1.64 13.93 13.41
C GLN A 76 -0.88 14.77 12.37
N GLU A 77 -1.63 15.42 11.49
CA GLU A 77 -1.04 16.37 10.54
C GLU A 77 -0.25 17.45 11.28
N GLY A 78 0.97 17.71 10.82
CA GLY A 78 1.88 18.68 11.43
C GLY A 78 2.75 18.13 12.57
N ASP A 79 2.42 16.97 13.15
CA ASP A 79 3.32 16.32 14.12
C ASP A 79 4.63 15.91 13.43
N MET A 80 5.73 16.02 14.16
CA MET A 80 7.06 15.71 13.63
C MET A 80 7.25 14.20 13.46
N SER A 81 7.60 13.78 12.25
CA SER A 81 7.98 12.38 11.97
C SER A 81 9.40 12.09 12.43
N PRO A 82 9.79 10.80 12.55
CA PRO A 82 11.16 10.41 12.89
C PRO A 82 12.23 10.89 11.89
N THR A 83 11.83 11.34 10.70
CA THR A 83 12.74 11.92 9.70
C THR A 83 13.02 13.41 9.92
N GLY A 84 12.40 14.03 10.93
CA GLY A 84 12.51 15.47 11.19
C GLY A 84 11.66 16.33 10.25
N LEU A 85 10.72 15.72 9.52
CA LEU A 85 9.74 16.41 8.68
C LEU A 85 8.34 16.30 9.29
N PRO A 86 7.49 17.33 9.24
CA PRO A 86 6.10 17.24 9.64
C PRO A 86 5.33 16.20 8.82
N HIS A 87 4.45 15.44 9.46
CA HIS A 87 3.53 14.55 8.75
C HIS A 87 2.55 15.36 7.90
N SER A 88 2.40 14.97 6.64
CA SER A 88 1.24 15.36 5.83
C SER A 88 -0.02 14.66 6.32
N ARG A 89 -1.21 15.19 6.03
CA ARG A 89 -2.49 14.50 6.29
C ARG A 89 -2.49 13.04 5.79
N PHE A 90 -2.86 12.11 6.68
CA PHE A 90 -3.15 10.69 6.41
C PHE A 90 -4.02 10.13 7.54
N GLY A 91 -4.64 8.97 7.31
CA GLY A 91 -5.52 8.31 8.27
C GLY A 91 -4.78 7.52 9.34
N CYS A 92 -4.13 8.19 10.29
CA CYS A 92 -3.55 7.51 11.46
C CYS A 92 -4.63 7.25 12.51
N VAL A 93 -5.20 8.35 13.03
CA VAL A 93 -6.25 8.34 14.06
C VAL A 93 -7.49 7.61 13.54
N GLU A 94 -7.91 7.87 12.30
CA GLU A 94 -9.14 7.31 11.72
C GLU A 94 -9.06 5.79 11.55
N VAL A 95 -7.88 5.26 11.20
CA VAL A 95 -7.66 3.80 11.11
C VAL A 95 -7.74 3.18 12.50
N GLU A 96 -7.09 3.76 13.50
CA GLU A 96 -7.09 3.24 14.86
C GLU A 96 -8.46 3.36 15.55
N GLU A 97 -9.20 4.45 15.31
CA GLU A 97 -10.58 4.62 15.77
C GLU A 97 -11.50 3.57 15.13
N ALA A 98 -11.35 3.33 13.82
CA ALA A 98 -12.09 2.29 13.11
C ALA A 98 -11.78 0.90 13.67
N MET A 99 -10.51 0.61 13.99
CA MET A 99 -10.12 -0.64 14.64
C MET A 99 -10.79 -0.81 16.00
N LYS A 100 -10.67 0.20 16.89
CA LYS A 100 -11.23 0.15 18.25
C LYS A 100 -12.76 0.00 18.24
N ALA A 101 -13.43 0.67 17.31
CA ALA A 101 -14.88 0.62 17.17
C ALA A 101 -15.37 -0.65 16.45
N HIS A 102 -14.49 -1.40 15.79
CA HIS A 102 -14.91 -2.52 14.95
C HIS A 102 -15.54 -3.65 15.77
N PRO A 103 -16.60 -4.32 15.27
CA PRO A 103 -17.21 -5.47 15.95
C PRO A 103 -16.22 -6.62 16.20
N HIS A 104 -15.18 -6.75 15.39
CA HIS A 104 -14.10 -7.73 15.64
C HIS A 104 -13.40 -7.43 16.97
N TYR A 105 -12.93 -6.20 17.21
CA TYR A 105 -12.20 -5.86 18.44
C TYR A 105 -13.01 -6.07 19.72
N ASN A 106 -14.34 -5.91 19.63
CA ASN A 106 -15.24 -5.97 20.76
C ASN A 106 -15.95 -7.34 20.92
N ALA A 107 -15.72 -8.29 20.02
CA ALA A 107 -16.36 -9.59 20.08
C ALA A 107 -15.76 -10.46 21.20
N PRO A 108 -16.57 -11.20 21.97
CA PRO A 108 -16.06 -12.13 22.97
C PRO A 108 -15.33 -13.31 22.31
N LEU A 109 -14.16 -13.67 22.85
CA LEU A 109 -13.49 -14.93 22.54
C LEU A 109 -14.27 -16.09 23.18
N GLN A 110 -14.32 -17.24 22.49
CA GLN A 110 -15.21 -18.36 22.85
C GLN A 110 -14.47 -19.51 23.54
N GLY A 111 -13.19 -19.69 23.21
CA GLY A 111 -12.36 -20.81 23.67
C GLY A 111 -11.37 -20.39 24.77
N PRO A 112 -10.91 -21.35 25.60
CA PRO A 112 -10.00 -21.09 26.71
C PRO A 112 -8.55 -20.79 26.28
N ASN A 113 -8.16 -21.17 25.06
CA ASN A 113 -6.83 -20.94 24.51
C ASN A 113 -6.86 -19.96 23.32
N GLN A 114 -7.86 -19.08 23.32
CA GLN A 114 -8.03 -18.06 22.30
C GLN A 114 -7.46 -16.75 22.79
N GLY A 115 -6.89 -16.00 21.86
CA GLY A 115 -6.34 -14.67 22.13
C GLY A 115 -6.59 -13.74 20.97
N ARG A 116 -6.69 -12.45 21.29
CA ARG A 116 -6.82 -11.37 20.32
C ARG A 116 -5.56 -10.52 20.33
N GLY A 117 -5.08 -10.21 19.13
CA GLY A 117 -3.96 -9.30 18.95
C GLY A 117 -4.31 -8.16 18.00
N VAL A 118 -3.73 -7.01 18.31
CA VAL A 118 -3.79 -5.81 17.48
C VAL A 118 -2.40 -5.26 17.21
N ALA A 119 -2.22 -4.69 16.03
CA ALA A 119 -1.02 -3.95 15.68
C ALA A 119 -1.29 -2.95 14.55
N VAL A 120 -0.48 -1.91 14.48
CA VAL A 120 -0.43 -0.98 13.35
C VAL A 120 0.93 -1.02 12.64
N GLY A 121 0.92 -0.61 11.39
CA GLY A 121 2.08 -0.65 10.50
C GLY A 121 2.20 0.66 9.77
N TYR A 122 3.15 1.49 10.21
CA TYR A 122 3.47 2.75 9.57
C TYR A 122 4.43 2.54 8.41
N ARG A 123 4.11 3.21 7.30
CA ARG A 123 4.91 3.17 6.08
C ARG A 123 5.16 4.56 5.55
N MET A 124 6.40 4.79 5.11
CA MET A 124 6.73 5.88 4.20
C MET A 124 6.70 5.37 2.76
N HIS A 125 5.61 5.65 2.03
CA HIS A 125 5.48 5.30 0.62
C HIS A 125 6.29 6.26 -0.25
N GLY A 126 6.74 5.79 -1.42
CA GLY A 126 7.48 6.57 -2.40
C GLY A 126 8.80 5.92 -2.79
N GLY A 127 9.54 6.64 -3.64
CA GLY A 127 10.84 6.25 -4.19
C GLY A 127 10.89 6.56 -5.69
N GLY A 128 12.08 6.40 -6.28
CA GLY A 128 12.32 6.71 -7.68
C GLY A 128 12.39 8.22 -7.97
N ASN A 129 12.64 8.55 -9.24
CA ASN A 129 12.93 9.90 -9.71
C ASN A 129 11.87 10.43 -10.70
N GLY A 130 10.71 9.78 -10.80
CA GLY A 130 9.63 10.18 -11.69
C GLY A 130 9.06 9.05 -12.55
N SER A 131 8.00 9.39 -13.28
CA SER A 131 7.26 8.52 -14.19
C SER A 131 6.88 9.26 -15.47
N SER A 132 6.71 8.51 -16.56
CA SER A 132 6.23 9.05 -17.83
C SER A 132 5.01 8.28 -18.33
N ALA A 133 4.13 8.99 -19.04
CA ALA A 133 2.97 8.43 -19.72
C ALA A 133 2.75 9.14 -21.07
N THR A 134 2.20 8.39 -22.03
CA THR A 134 1.82 8.91 -23.35
C THR A 134 0.39 8.48 -23.66
N ILE A 135 -0.42 9.41 -24.15
CA ILE A 135 -1.78 9.15 -24.62
C ILE A 135 -1.83 9.42 -26.12
N ASN A 136 -2.31 8.44 -26.88
CA ASN A 136 -2.64 8.58 -28.29
C ASN A 136 -4.17 8.54 -28.45
N VAL A 137 -4.74 9.54 -29.11
CA VAL A 137 -6.18 9.59 -29.38
C VAL A 137 -6.48 8.95 -30.72
N ASN A 138 -7.44 8.02 -30.75
CA ASN A 138 -7.95 7.42 -31.97
C ASN A 138 -9.14 8.24 -32.51
N ASP A 139 -9.39 8.16 -33.82
CA ASP A 139 -10.48 8.88 -34.51
C ASP A 139 -11.90 8.54 -34.00
N ASN A 140 -12.09 7.36 -33.41
CA ASN A 140 -13.34 6.93 -32.79
C ASN A 140 -13.52 7.42 -31.35
N GLY A 141 -12.56 8.17 -30.81
CA GLY A 141 -12.56 8.72 -29.45
C GLY A 141 -12.13 7.75 -28.35
N THR A 142 -11.64 6.57 -28.70
CA THR A 142 -10.87 5.72 -27.77
C THR A 142 -9.43 6.23 -27.66
N ILE A 143 -8.72 5.83 -26.60
CA ILE A 143 -7.32 6.18 -26.41
C ILE A 143 -6.41 4.97 -26.17
N SER A 144 -5.16 5.08 -26.61
CA SER A 144 -4.08 4.19 -26.18
C SER A 144 -3.24 4.88 -25.11
N LEU A 145 -3.18 4.30 -23.91
CA LEU A 145 -2.37 4.79 -22.79
C LEU A 145 -1.09 3.96 -22.68
N VAL A 146 0.06 4.58 -22.90
CA VAL A 146 1.37 3.94 -22.81
C VAL A 146 2.09 4.41 -21.54
N THR A 147 2.62 3.48 -20.76
CA THR A 147 3.36 3.80 -19.52
C THR A 147 4.65 2.99 -19.40
N GLY A 148 5.63 3.50 -18.66
CA GLY A 148 6.89 2.79 -18.41
C GLY A 148 6.93 1.96 -17.12
N SER A 149 5.83 1.89 -16.37
CA SER A 149 5.78 1.16 -15.10
C SER A 149 5.45 -0.32 -15.32
N ALA A 150 6.37 -1.22 -14.95
CA ALA A 150 6.13 -2.65 -15.01
C ALA A 150 4.90 -3.02 -14.15
N ASP A 151 3.91 -3.66 -14.77
CA ASP A 151 2.68 -4.06 -14.09
C ASP A 151 2.88 -5.40 -13.36
N LEU A 152 2.80 -5.36 -12.04
CA LEU A 152 2.97 -6.54 -11.17
C LEU A 152 1.64 -7.05 -10.62
N SER A 153 0.62 -6.19 -10.51
CA SER A 153 -0.59 -6.48 -9.73
C SER A 153 -1.82 -5.67 -10.16
N GLY A 154 -1.89 -5.21 -11.42
CA GLY A 154 -3.06 -4.52 -11.98
C GLY A 154 -2.93 -3.00 -12.02
N SER A 155 -1.71 -2.47 -12.11
CA SER A 155 -1.48 -1.02 -12.22
C SER A 155 -2.03 -0.44 -13.53
N ARG A 156 -2.01 -1.20 -14.63
CA ARG A 156 -2.57 -0.75 -15.92
C ARG A 156 -4.04 -0.37 -15.84
N VAL A 157 -4.84 -1.19 -15.16
CA VAL A 157 -6.27 -0.92 -14.96
C VAL A 157 -6.46 0.35 -14.15
N SER A 158 -5.71 0.49 -13.05
CA SER A 158 -5.81 1.68 -12.19
C SER A 158 -5.40 2.97 -12.90
N LEU A 159 -4.41 2.90 -13.79
CA LEU A 159 -3.97 4.05 -14.59
C LEU A 159 -4.95 4.36 -15.73
N ALA A 160 -5.56 3.34 -16.33
CA ALA A 160 -6.60 3.51 -17.34
C ALA A 160 -7.84 4.21 -16.76
N MET A 161 -8.28 3.81 -15.56
CA MET A 161 -9.39 4.48 -14.87
C MET A 161 -9.09 5.96 -14.58
N GLN A 162 -7.85 6.28 -14.18
CA GLN A 162 -7.44 7.68 -13.99
C GLN A 162 -7.45 8.49 -15.30
N ALA A 163 -6.98 7.90 -16.40
CA ALA A 163 -7.05 8.56 -17.71
C ALA A 163 -8.50 8.76 -18.18
N ALA A 164 -9.34 7.74 -18.01
CA ALA A 164 -10.75 7.77 -18.36
C ALA A 164 -11.50 8.88 -17.61
N GLU A 165 -11.31 8.96 -16.30
CA GLU A 165 -11.86 10.00 -15.43
C GLU A 165 -11.41 11.40 -15.89
N ALA A 166 -10.10 11.58 -16.14
CA ALA A 166 -9.55 12.87 -16.57
C ALA A 166 -10.07 13.35 -17.93
N LEU A 167 -10.46 12.42 -18.81
CA LEU A 167 -10.96 12.70 -20.16
C LEU A 167 -12.50 12.58 -20.27
N GLY A 168 -13.19 12.26 -19.18
CA GLY A 168 -14.65 12.04 -19.17
C GLY A 168 -15.11 11.00 -20.18
N ILE A 169 -14.34 9.91 -20.36
CA ILE A 169 -14.68 8.78 -21.24
C ILE A 169 -14.86 7.50 -20.44
N ASP A 170 -15.46 6.48 -21.05
CA ASP A 170 -15.59 5.18 -20.41
C ASP A 170 -14.21 4.52 -20.24
N THR A 171 -13.99 3.81 -19.12
CA THR A 171 -12.74 3.04 -18.91
C THR A 171 -12.52 2.00 -20.03
N GLY A 172 -13.60 1.47 -20.61
CA GLY A 172 -13.54 0.56 -21.76
C GLY A 172 -13.00 1.19 -23.06
N ASP A 173 -12.99 2.53 -23.14
CA ASP A 173 -12.41 3.27 -24.25
C ASP A 173 -10.90 3.52 -24.07
N VAL A 174 -10.29 3.04 -22.97
CA VAL A 174 -8.86 3.18 -22.70
C VAL A 174 -8.16 1.83 -22.87
N THR A 175 -7.17 1.78 -23.76
CA THR A 175 -6.29 0.61 -23.93
C THR A 175 -4.92 0.87 -23.31
N PRO A 176 -4.65 0.39 -22.07
CA PRO A 176 -3.36 0.59 -21.41
C PRO A 176 -2.31 -0.45 -21.83
N SER A 177 -1.08 0.00 -22.09
CA SER A 177 0.08 -0.85 -22.35
C SER A 177 1.32 -0.41 -21.55
N VAL A 178 2.19 -1.38 -21.30
CA VAL A 178 3.54 -1.15 -20.77
C VAL A 178 4.51 -1.45 -21.89
N THR A 179 5.38 -0.50 -22.24
CA THR A 179 6.29 -0.61 -23.38
C THR A 179 7.74 -0.78 -22.95
N ASP A 180 8.63 -0.95 -23.93
CA ASP A 180 10.07 -0.99 -23.72
C ASP A 180 10.66 0.40 -23.41
N THR A 181 11.92 0.40 -22.99
CA THR A 181 12.68 1.60 -22.61
C THR A 181 13.02 2.50 -23.79
N ASP A 182 12.88 2.02 -25.02
CA ASP A 182 13.17 2.79 -26.24
C ASP A 182 11.96 3.62 -26.69
N SER A 183 10.75 3.21 -26.27
CA SER A 183 9.49 3.78 -26.76
C SER A 183 8.78 4.73 -25.77
N ILE A 184 9.27 4.85 -24.52
CA ILE A 184 8.66 5.70 -23.49
C ILE A 184 9.70 6.49 -22.71
N GLY A 185 9.29 7.66 -22.21
CA GLY A 185 10.13 8.46 -21.32
C GLY A 185 10.52 7.72 -20.04
N PHE A 186 11.60 8.18 -19.41
CA PHE A 186 12.11 7.57 -18.18
C PHE A 186 11.00 7.36 -17.15
N THR A 187 10.93 6.15 -16.62
CA THR A 187 10.01 5.77 -15.56
C THR A 187 10.76 4.94 -14.54
N SER A 188 10.68 5.33 -13.27
CA SER A 188 11.31 4.55 -12.20
C SER A 188 10.57 3.22 -12.01
N GLY A 189 11.33 2.20 -11.59
CA GLY A 189 10.81 0.84 -11.44
C GLY A 189 9.62 0.69 -10.48
N SER A 190 9.06 -0.52 -10.48
CA SER A 190 7.87 -0.89 -9.69
C SER A 190 8.25 -1.30 -8.27
N PHE A 191 8.34 -0.31 -7.38
CA PHE A 191 8.64 -0.49 -5.95
C PHE A 191 8.05 0.67 -5.13
N GLY A 192 8.16 0.61 -3.80
CA GLY A 192 7.84 1.75 -2.93
C GLY A 192 6.37 2.15 -2.93
N SER A 193 5.48 1.31 -3.47
CA SER A 193 4.05 1.58 -3.65
C SER A 193 3.79 2.85 -4.46
N ARG A 194 4.68 3.16 -5.43
CA ARG A 194 4.67 4.45 -6.14
C ARG A 194 3.75 4.52 -7.35
N ILE A 195 3.47 3.41 -8.03
CA ILE A 195 2.96 3.43 -9.42
C ILE A 195 1.63 4.17 -9.55
N THR A 196 0.60 3.76 -8.81
CA THR A 196 -0.75 4.34 -8.93
C THR A 196 -0.77 5.83 -8.64
N PHE A 197 0.16 6.31 -7.80
CA PHE A 197 0.31 7.71 -7.43
C PHE A 197 1.20 8.48 -8.42
N ASP A 198 2.46 8.09 -8.60
CA ASP A 198 3.42 8.85 -9.44
C ASP A 198 3.14 8.69 -10.93
N THR A 199 2.91 7.46 -11.40
CA THR A 199 2.56 7.22 -12.80
C THR A 199 1.14 7.72 -13.09
N GLY A 200 0.25 7.67 -12.09
CA GLY A 200 -1.06 8.33 -12.15
C GLY A 200 -0.94 9.81 -12.46
N ARG A 201 -0.11 10.55 -11.72
CA ARG A 201 0.16 11.97 -12.00
C ARG A 201 0.71 12.23 -13.40
N ALA A 202 1.64 11.41 -13.89
CA ALA A 202 2.13 11.53 -15.27
C ALA A 202 1.02 11.29 -16.30
N THR A 203 0.14 10.31 -16.07
CA THR A 203 -1.05 10.06 -16.88
C THR A 203 -1.99 11.26 -16.90
N LEU A 204 -2.26 11.88 -15.75
CA LEU A 204 -3.13 13.05 -15.65
C LEU A 204 -2.54 14.27 -16.38
N LYS A 205 -1.21 14.45 -16.34
CA LYS A 205 -0.53 15.48 -17.13
C LYS A 205 -0.66 15.23 -18.63
N ALA A 206 -0.49 13.99 -19.07
CA ALA A 206 -0.69 13.64 -20.48
C ALA A 206 -2.14 13.87 -20.92
N ALA A 207 -3.12 13.54 -20.08
CA ALA A 207 -4.54 13.78 -20.33
C ALA A 207 -4.86 15.29 -20.42
N ALA A 208 -4.28 16.11 -19.55
CA ALA A 208 -4.44 17.56 -19.61
C ALA A 208 -3.94 18.14 -20.95
N LEU A 209 -2.78 17.68 -21.44
CA LEU A 209 -2.26 18.09 -22.75
C LEU A 209 -3.17 17.67 -23.92
N VAL A 210 -3.82 16.50 -23.83
CA VAL A 210 -4.82 16.07 -24.82
C VAL A 210 -6.00 17.03 -24.83
N VAL A 211 -6.52 17.38 -23.64
CA VAL A 211 -7.62 18.34 -23.50
C VAL A 211 -7.21 19.70 -24.08
N GLU A 212 -6.04 20.23 -23.74
CA GLU A 212 -5.55 21.50 -24.28
C GLU A 212 -5.51 21.52 -25.81
N GLN A 213 -4.91 20.51 -26.45
CA GLN A 213 -4.88 20.43 -27.90
C GLN A 213 -6.27 20.30 -28.51
N MET A 214 -7.17 19.53 -27.90
CA MET A 214 -8.55 19.40 -28.37
C MET A 214 -9.35 20.70 -28.21
N LYS A 215 -9.11 21.49 -27.16
CA LYS A 215 -9.71 22.83 -27.02
C LYS A 215 -9.25 23.76 -28.13
N GLU A 216 -7.97 23.74 -28.49
CA GLU A 216 -7.46 24.49 -29.65
C GLU A 216 -8.14 24.05 -30.95
N ARG A 217 -8.39 22.74 -31.13
CA ARG A 217 -9.09 22.22 -32.32
C ARG A 217 -10.57 22.61 -32.36
N ALA A 218 -11.26 22.53 -31.22
CA ALA A 218 -12.66 22.96 -31.11
C ALA A 218 -12.79 24.46 -31.39
N ALA A 219 -11.86 25.28 -30.91
CA ALA A 219 -11.83 26.72 -31.16
C ALA A 219 -11.70 27.05 -32.65
N LEU A 220 -10.91 26.27 -33.41
CA LEU A 220 -10.81 26.41 -34.87
C LEU A 220 -12.14 26.10 -35.57
N LEU A 221 -12.88 25.07 -35.12
CA LEU A 221 -14.18 24.71 -35.70
C LEU A 221 -15.26 25.78 -35.45
N TRP A 222 -15.19 26.44 -34.31
CA TRP A 222 -16.17 27.45 -33.88
C TRP A 222 -15.73 28.89 -34.17
N GLU A 223 -14.55 29.09 -34.77
CA GLU A 223 -13.97 30.41 -35.06
C GLU A 223 -13.84 31.32 -33.82
N VAL A 224 -13.50 30.73 -32.66
CA VAL A 224 -13.31 31.42 -31.37
C VAL A 224 -11.88 31.27 -30.86
N GLN A 225 -11.55 31.86 -29.70
CA GLN A 225 -10.25 31.63 -29.06
C GLN A 225 -10.26 30.36 -28.19
N PRO A 226 -9.13 29.67 -27.99
CA PRO A 226 -9.05 28.49 -27.12
C PRO A 226 -9.51 28.73 -25.67
N GLU A 227 -9.31 29.94 -25.14
CA GLU A 227 -9.80 30.35 -23.82
C GLU A 227 -11.33 30.44 -23.73
N ASP A 228 -12.04 30.57 -24.85
CA ASP A 228 -13.51 30.59 -24.92
C ASP A 228 -14.09 29.17 -24.93
N VAL A 229 -13.26 28.14 -25.01
CA VAL A 229 -13.66 26.75 -24.93
C VAL A 229 -13.48 26.26 -23.49
N GLU A 230 -14.44 25.53 -22.97
CA GLU A 230 -14.35 24.81 -21.70
C GLU A 230 -14.44 23.31 -21.93
N PHE A 231 -13.89 22.53 -21.01
CA PHE A 231 -13.97 21.08 -21.03
C PHE A 231 -14.40 20.58 -19.65
N GLY A 232 -15.44 19.75 -19.63
CA GLY A 232 -15.95 19.10 -18.44
C GLY A 232 -16.82 17.91 -18.81
N ASP A 233 -16.75 16.85 -18.00
CA ASP A 233 -17.52 15.61 -18.20
C ASP A 233 -17.46 15.04 -19.62
N GLY A 234 -16.26 15.10 -20.24
CA GLY A 234 -16.03 14.57 -21.58
C GLY A 234 -16.63 15.42 -22.71
N VAL A 235 -17.03 16.68 -22.43
CA VAL A 235 -17.64 17.58 -23.41
C VAL A 235 -16.85 18.89 -23.50
N PHE A 236 -16.49 19.26 -24.72
CA PHE A 236 -16.02 20.59 -25.09
C PHE A 236 -17.22 21.49 -25.35
N GLY A 237 -17.24 22.70 -24.79
CA GLY A 237 -18.30 23.68 -25.02
C GLY A 237 -17.76 25.09 -25.22
N CYS A 238 -18.42 25.89 -26.05
CA CYS A 238 -18.09 27.30 -26.23
C CYS A 238 -18.84 28.20 -25.25
N ASN A 239 -18.12 29.09 -24.56
CA ASN A 239 -18.69 30.08 -23.65
C ASN A 239 -19.45 31.21 -24.36
N LEU A 240 -19.13 31.48 -25.62
CA LEU A 240 -19.75 32.53 -26.43
C LEU A 240 -21.04 32.06 -27.11
N ASN A 241 -21.18 30.74 -27.34
CA ASN A 241 -22.35 30.14 -27.98
C ASN A 241 -22.69 28.79 -27.36
N ALA A 242 -23.77 28.74 -26.58
CA ALA A 242 -24.20 27.53 -25.86
C ALA A 242 -24.56 26.33 -26.78
N GLY A 243 -24.84 26.57 -28.06
CA GLY A 243 -25.12 25.51 -29.04
C GLY A 243 -23.88 24.75 -29.51
N ASP A 244 -22.70 25.36 -29.38
CA ASP A 244 -21.44 24.80 -29.87
C ASP A 244 -20.85 23.87 -28.80
N ARG A 245 -21.12 22.57 -28.98
CA ARG A 245 -20.70 21.51 -28.07
C ARG A 245 -20.28 20.27 -28.86
N LEU A 246 -19.18 19.67 -28.45
CA LEU A 246 -18.69 18.40 -28.99
C LEU A 246 -18.27 17.51 -27.83
N THR A 247 -18.77 16.27 -27.78
CA THR A 247 -18.21 15.24 -26.90
C THR A 247 -16.76 14.93 -27.27
N PHE A 248 -16.02 14.29 -26.38
CA PHE A 248 -14.65 13.83 -26.66
C PHE A 248 -14.59 12.96 -27.91
N LYS A 249 -15.57 12.07 -28.10
CA LYS A 249 -15.66 11.20 -29.28
C LYS A 249 -15.97 11.95 -30.56
N GLU A 250 -16.82 12.98 -30.50
CA GLU A 250 -17.12 13.82 -31.66
C GLU A 250 -15.91 14.68 -32.03
N MET A 251 -15.25 15.30 -31.05
CA MET A 251 -14.03 16.07 -31.26
C MET A 251 -12.90 15.20 -31.84
N ALA A 252 -12.77 13.95 -31.38
CA ALA A 252 -11.80 13.00 -31.93
C ALA A 252 -12.02 12.70 -33.43
N ARG A 253 -13.28 12.67 -33.89
CA ARG A 253 -13.59 12.45 -35.32
C ARG A 253 -13.18 13.63 -36.20
N GLU A 254 -13.17 14.83 -35.64
CA GLU A 254 -12.80 16.05 -36.36
C GLU A 254 -11.27 16.24 -36.46
N MET A 255 -10.46 15.42 -35.76
CA MET A 255 -9.00 15.55 -35.73
C MET A 255 -8.36 15.68 -37.13
N ALA A 256 -8.80 14.85 -38.10
CA ALA A 256 -8.28 14.89 -39.47
C ALA A 256 -8.55 16.22 -40.20
N HIS A 257 -9.64 16.90 -39.83
CA HIS A 257 -10.04 18.20 -40.38
C HIS A 257 -9.41 19.37 -39.62
N THR A 258 -8.99 19.15 -38.37
CA THR A 258 -8.47 20.22 -37.50
C THR A 258 -6.96 20.21 -37.30
N GLY A 259 -6.21 19.27 -37.89
CA GLY A 259 -4.74 19.27 -37.82
C GLY A 259 -4.04 17.91 -37.74
N GLY A 260 -4.77 16.81 -37.79
CA GLY A 260 -4.24 15.45 -37.76
C GLY A 260 -4.21 14.83 -36.36
N ALA A 261 -3.35 13.84 -36.18
CA ALA A 261 -3.30 13.01 -34.97
C ALA A 261 -2.92 13.79 -33.70
N ILE A 262 -3.51 13.40 -32.57
CA ILE A 262 -3.20 13.94 -31.24
C ILE A 262 -2.47 12.85 -30.43
N THR A 263 -1.19 13.12 -30.14
CA THR A 263 -0.33 12.32 -29.26
C THR A 263 0.31 13.23 -28.24
N CYS A 264 0.09 12.95 -26.96
CA CYS A 264 0.61 13.77 -25.87
C CYS A 264 1.43 12.90 -24.90
N SER A 265 2.66 13.31 -24.64
CA SER A 265 3.57 12.66 -23.70
C SER A 265 3.89 13.61 -22.56
N ALA A 266 3.85 13.10 -21.34
CA ALA A 266 4.21 13.86 -20.15
C ALA A 266 5.07 13.03 -19.20
N SER A 267 6.01 13.72 -18.54
CA SER A 267 6.74 13.19 -17.41
C SER A 267 6.38 13.99 -16.16
N ASP A 268 6.35 13.32 -15.02
CA ASP A 268 6.31 13.95 -13.72
C ASP A 268 7.50 13.54 -12.87
N VAL A 269 7.97 14.47 -12.05
CA VAL A 269 8.92 14.16 -10.98
C VAL A 269 8.23 13.35 -9.89
N GLN A 270 9.01 12.76 -8.98
CA GLN A 270 8.46 12.06 -7.82
C GLN A 270 7.48 12.99 -7.06
N GLY A 271 6.25 12.54 -6.84
CA GLY A 271 5.21 13.33 -6.17
C GLY A 271 5.38 13.49 -4.65
N GLY A 272 6.52 13.01 -4.14
CA GLY A 272 6.95 13.07 -2.75
C GLY A 272 6.71 11.78 -1.96
N VAL A 273 7.47 11.61 -0.89
CA VAL A 273 7.34 10.51 0.08
C VAL A 273 6.22 10.83 1.06
N GLY A 274 5.35 9.88 1.41
CA GLY A 274 4.22 10.13 2.31
C GLY A 274 3.94 9.04 3.33
N PRO A 275 3.29 9.37 4.44
CA PRO A 275 2.86 8.41 5.44
C PRO A 275 1.64 7.60 4.96
N GLN A 276 1.58 6.36 5.43
CA GLN A 276 0.48 5.41 5.31
C GLN A 276 0.39 4.59 6.58
N LEU A 277 -0.82 4.21 6.97
CA LEU A 277 -1.06 3.29 8.06
C LEU A 277 -1.90 2.11 7.56
N ALA A 278 -1.47 0.90 7.95
CA ALA A 278 -2.32 -0.27 7.98
C ALA A 278 -2.47 -0.72 9.44
N GLY A 279 -3.61 -1.31 9.78
CA GLY A 279 -3.88 -1.84 11.11
C GLY A 279 -4.56 -3.19 11.01
N ASN A 280 -4.25 -4.10 11.93
CA ASN A 280 -4.81 -5.46 11.91
C ASN A 280 -5.38 -5.84 13.27
N ILE A 281 -6.49 -6.59 13.23
CA ILE A 281 -7.05 -7.31 14.37
C ILE A 281 -7.08 -8.79 13.98
N VAL A 282 -6.54 -9.64 14.85
CA VAL A 282 -6.51 -11.09 14.62
C VAL A 282 -6.91 -11.83 15.89
N ASP A 283 -7.79 -12.81 15.72
CA ASP A 283 -8.12 -13.80 16.74
C ASP A 283 -7.42 -15.11 16.39
N VAL A 284 -6.74 -15.71 17.35
CA VAL A 284 -6.07 -17.00 17.19
C VAL A 284 -6.52 -17.98 18.26
N GLU A 285 -6.40 -19.27 17.97
CA GLU A 285 -6.42 -20.35 18.96
C GLU A 285 -5.07 -21.06 18.96
N VAL A 286 -4.54 -21.35 20.15
CA VAL A 286 -3.30 -22.10 20.31
C VAL A 286 -3.59 -23.46 20.94
N ASP A 287 -3.22 -24.53 20.25
CA ASP A 287 -3.26 -25.87 20.82
C ASP A 287 -2.11 -26.03 21.83
N PRO A 288 -2.40 -26.24 23.14
CA PRO A 288 -1.37 -26.32 24.16
C PRO A 288 -0.51 -27.59 24.06
N ASP A 289 -1.00 -28.65 23.41
CA ASP A 289 -0.29 -29.93 23.29
C ASP A 289 0.63 -29.97 22.07
N THR A 290 0.28 -29.24 21.00
CA THR A 290 1.05 -29.23 19.75
C THR A 290 1.75 -27.91 19.46
N GLY A 291 1.33 -26.80 20.07
CA GLY A 291 1.78 -25.44 19.77
C GLY A 291 1.26 -24.93 18.44
N LYS A 292 0.35 -25.65 17.78
CA LYS A 292 -0.24 -25.22 16.52
C LYS A 292 -1.11 -23.98 16.77
N VAL A 293 -0.94 -22.98 15.93
CA VAL A 293 -1.76 -21.76 15.91
C VAL A 293 -2.77 -21.87 14.77
N GLU A 294 -4.04 -21.68 15.10
CA GLU A 294 -5.13 -21.53 14.13
C GLU A 294 -5.58 -20.06 14.11
N ILE A 295 -5.59 -19.43 12.94
CA ILE A 295 -6.15 -18.09 12.77
C ILE A 295 -7.67 -18.24 12.61
N LEU A 296 -8.43 -17.77 13.59
CA LEU A 296 -9.89 -17.92 13.62
C LEU A 296 -10.58 -16.81 12.82
N ARG A 297 -10.07 -15.59 12.95
CA ARG A 297 -10.65 -14.39 12.34
C ARG A 297 -9.56 -13.36 12.08
N TYR A 298 -9.65 -12.67 10.94
CA TYR A 298 -8.69 -11.63 10.59
C TYR A 298 -9.40 -10.44 9.94
N THR A 299 -9.14 -9.23 10.44
CA THR A 299 -9.58 -7.99 9.79
C THR A 299 -8.40 -7.04 9.62
N THR A 300 -8.23 -6.52 8.40
CA THR A 300 -7.21 -5.53 8.08
C THR A 300 -7.84 -4.20 7.67
N PHE A 301 -7.25 -3.12 8.15
CA PHE A 301 -7.67 -1.74 8.04
C PHE A 301 -6.58 -0.97 7.32
N MET A 302 -6.94 -0.06 6.42
CA MET A 302 -5.94 0.76 5.74
C MET A 302 -6.52 2.10 5.31
N ASP A 303 -5.76 3.18 5.50
CA ASP A 303 -5.94 4.41 4.74
C ASP A 303 -5.41 4.22 3.31
N VAL A 304 -6.32 4.21 2.35
CA VAL A 304 -5.99 3.96 0.93
C VAL A 304 -5.99 5.24 0.10
N GLY A 305 -6.28 6.39 0.70
CA GLY A 305 -6.67 7.59 -0.03
C GLY A 305 -7.95 7.37 -0.82
N GLN A 306 -8.03 7.92 -2.04
CA GLN A 306 -9.14 7.63 -2.95
C GLN A 306 -9.05 6.21 -3.51
N VAL A 307 -10.12 5.43 -3.36
CA VAL A 307 -10.22 4.11 -3.98
C VAL A 307 -10.37 4.26 -5.50
N VAL A 308 -9.40 3.72 -6.24
CA VAL A 308 -9.47 3.60 -7.69
C VAL A 308 -10.28 2.37 -8.09
N HIS A 309 -9.90 1.20 -7.58
CA HIS A 309 -10.57 -0.07 -7.88
C HIS A 309 -10.68 -0.92 -6.62
N ARG A 310 -11.88 -1.00 -6.04
CA ARG A 310 -12.14 -1.60 -4.73
C ARG A 310 -11.58 -3.02 -4.58
N ASN A 311 -11.94 -3.94 -5.47
CA ASN A 311 -11.48 -5.34 -5.34
C ASN A 311 -9.96 -5.50 -5.46
N ASN A 312 -9.28 -4.61 -6.21
CA ASN A 312 -7.81 -4.68 -6.33
C ASN A 312 -7.15 -4.17 -5.05
N VAL A 313 -7.73 -3.14 -4.44
CA VAL A 313 -7.29 -2.64 -3.13
C VAL A 313 -7.48 -3.71 -2.06
N GLU A 314 -8.66 -4.31 -1.97
CA GLU A 314 -8.95 -5.39 -1.03
C GLU A 314 -8.01 -6.58 -1.24
N GLY A 315 -7.78 -7.00 -2.50
CA GLY A 315 -6.83 -8.06 -2.82
C GLY A 315 -5.39 -7.74 -2.43
N GLN A 316 -4.94 -6.49 -2.55
CA GLN A 316 -3.62 -6.07 -2.05
C GLN A 316 -3.53 -6.13 -0.52
N MET A 317 -4.60 -5.73 0.18
CA MET A 317 -4.70 -5.82 1.64
C MET A 317 -4.62 -7.27 2.11
N GLN A 318 -5.45 -8.14 1.54
CA GLN A 318 -5.50 -9.57 1.85
C GLN A 318 -4.17 -10.27 1.53
N GLY A 319 -3.58 -10.00 0.36
CA GLY A 319 -2.30 -10.59 -0.03
C GLY A 319 -1.14 -10.16 0.87
N GLY A 320 -1.15 -8.93 1.39
CA GLY A 320 -0.11 -8.46 2.32
C GLY A 320 -0.25 -9.11 3.69
N VAL A 321 -1.47 -9.24 4.19
CA VAL A 321 -1.75 -9.98 5.43
C VAL A 321 -1.32 -11.44 5.31
N LEU A 322 -1.67 -12.12 4.22
CA LEU A 322 -1.30 -13.51 3.96
C LEU A 322 0.23 -13.71 4.04
N GLN A 323 0.99 -12.85 3.36
CA GLN A 323 2.46 -12.88 3.39
C GLN A 323 3.03 -12.63 4.79
N GLY A 324 2.46 -11.68 5.53
CA GLY A 324 2.89 -11.38 6.89
C GLY A 324 2.57 -12.51 7.86
N ALA A 325 1.41 -13.17 7.71
CA ALA A 325 1.03 -14.33 8.52
C ALA A 325 1.94 -15.54 8.24
N GLY A 326 2.29 -15.78 6.98
CA GLY A 326 3.29 -16.77 6.61
C GLY A 326 4.62 -16.54 7.29
N TRP A 327 5.11 -15.30 7.26
CA TRP A 327 6.34 -14.91 7.96
C TRP A 327 6.23 -15.03 9.50
N ALA A 328 5.08 -14.69 10.07
CA ALA A 328 4.88 -14.77 11.51
C ALA A 328 4.92 -16.21 12.03
N LEU A 329 4.38 -17.18 11.27
CA LEU A 329 4.15 -18.55 11.76
C LEU A 329 5.06 -19.62 11.15
N ASN A 330 5.48 -19.47 9.89
CA ASN A 330 6.02 -20.58 9.10
C ASN A 330 7.28 -20.27 8.30
N GLU A 331 7.38 -19.11 7.68
CA GLU A 331 8.40 -18.81 6.67
C GLU A 331 9.70 -18.31 7.31
N GLU A 332 10.81 -18.99 7.00
CA GLU A 332 12.17 -18.56 7.32
C GLU A 332 13.18 -19.09 6.32
N TYR A 333 14.37 -18.50 6.28
CA TYR A 333 15.54 -19.14 5.68
C TYR A 333 16.33 -19.86 6.77
N TYR A 334 16.32 -21.19 6.71
CA TYR A 334 17.04 -22.02 7.66
C TYR A 334 18.44 -22.33 7.12
N TYR A 335 19.47 -21.88 7.86
CA TYR A 335 20.87 -22.15 7.52
C TYR A 335 21.46 -23.14 8.52
N THR A 336 22.20 -24.14 8.02
CA THR A 336 22.97 -25.07 8.86
C THR A 336 24.18 -24.36 9.49
N GLU A 337 24.84 -25.01 10.45
CA GLU A 337 26.05 -24.48 11.09
C GLU A 337 27.20 -24.26 10.07
N GLU A 338 27.23 -25.05 9.00
CA GLU A 338 28.18 -24.93 7.89
C GLU A 338 27.80 -23.81 6.90
N GLY A 339 26.65 -23.15 7.08
CA GLY A 339 26.19 -22.03 6.27
C GLY A 339 25.38 -22.40 5.03
N ALA A 340 25.00 -23.67 4.85
CA ALA A 340 24.14 -24.11 3.75
C ALA A 340 22.66 -23.84 4.06
N MET A 341 21.85 -23.48 3.04
CA MET A 341 20.40 -23.33 3.21
C MET A 341 19.72 -24.70 3.19
N ALA A 342 19.10 -25.11 4.30
CA ALA A 342 18.50 -26.43 4.42
C ALA A 342 17.09 -26.52 3.81
N ASN A 343 16.36 -25.41 3.72
CA ASN A 343 14.98 -25.38 3.24
C ASN A 343 14.84 -24.65 1.90
N SER A 344 15.67 -25.01 0.92
CA SER A 344 15.71 -24.35 -0.40
C SER A 344 14.62 -24.79 -1.38
N SER A 345 13.66 -25.63 -0.94
CA SER A 345 12.54 -26.12 -1.73
C SER A 345 11.20 -25.65 -1.14
N LEU A 346 10.14 -25.63 -1.96
CA LEU A 346 8.79 -25.30 -1.50
C LEU A 346 8.15 -26.37 -0.59
N LEU A 347 8.82 -27.51 -0.38
CA LEU A 347 8.40 -28.48 0.62
C LEU A 347 8.72 -28.00 2.04
N ASP A 348 9.91 -27.42 2.21
CA ASP A 348 10.45 -27.06 3.53
C ASP A 348 10.36 -25.55 3.80
N TYR A 349 10.33 -24.72 2.75
CA TYR A 349 9.95 -23.31 2.84
C TYR A 349 8.42 -23.20 2.81
N ARG A 350 7.81 -23.20 3.99
CA ARG A 350 6.37 -23.39 4.17
C ARG A 350 5.58 -22.10 3.96
N MET A 351 5.29 -21.80 2.70
CA MET A 351 4.32 -20.75 2.37
C MET A 351 2.91 -21.15 2.79
N PRO A 352 2.07 -20.22 3.28
CA PRO A 352 0.67 -20.49 3.56
C PRO A 352 -0.11 -20.98 2.33
N THR A 353 -1.11 -21.81 2.60
CA THR A 353 -2.10 -22.34 1.67
C THR A 353 -3.48 -21.79 1.99
N ALA A 354 -4.47 -22.09 1.14
CA ALA A 354 -5.87 -21.69 1.37
C ALA A 354 -6.51 -22.32 2.63
N LEU A 355 -5.86 -23.30 3.27
CA LEU A 355 -6.34 -23.94 4.49
C LEU A 355 -5.75 -23.32 5.76
N ASP A 356 -4.77 -22.43 5.65
CA ASP A 356 -4.05 -21.90 6.80
C ASP A 356 -4.65 -20.59 7.34
N LEU A 357 -5.48 -19.92 6.55
CA LEU A 357 -6.13 -18.66 6.92
C LEU A 357 -7.61 -18.65 6.52
N PRO A 358 -8.48 -18.00 7.31
CA PRO A 358 -9.83 -17.69 6.91
C PRO A 358 -9.82 -16.58 5.84
N MET A 359 -10.98 -16.27 5.27
CA MET A 359 -11.11 -15.05 4.47
C MET A 359 -10.76 -13.84 5.34
N ILE A 360 -9.85 -12.99 4.84
CA ILE A 360 -9.41 -11.79 5.53
C ILE A 360 -10.39 -10.66 5.22
N ASP A 361 -11.10 -10.19 6.24
CA ASP A 361 -11.99 -9.03 6.14
C ASP A 361 -11.18 -7.76 5.91
N THR A 362 -11.68 -6.86 5.06
CA THR A 362 -11.02 -5.60 4.73
C THR A 362 -11.89 -4.41 5.11
N VAL A 363 -11.29 -3.42 5.75
CA VAL A 363 -11.92 -2.15 6.08
C VAL A 363 -11.12 -1.04 5.42
N ILE A 364 -11.74 -0.39 4.45
CA ILE A 364 -11.12 0.70 3.69
C ILE A 364 -11.48 2.03 4.35
N ILE A 365 -10.45 2.80 4.71
CA ILE A 365 -10.57 4.19 5.15
C ILE A 365 -10.06 5.08 4.01
N GLU A 366 -10.83 6.10 3.62
CA GLU A 366 -10.50 6.98 2.50
C GLU A 366 -10.12 8.39 3.00
N ILE A 367 -8.83 8.64 3.24
CA ILE A 367 -8.31 9.98 3.54
C ILE A 367 -7.52 10.52 2.33
N PRO A 368 -8.14 11.37 1.49
CA PRO A 368 -7.53 11.85 0.25
C PRO A 368 -6.11 12.39 0.44
N ASN A 369 -5.21 11.98 -0.45
CA ASN A 369 -3.85 12.49 -0.50
C ASN A 369 -3.80 13.87 -1.14
N PRO A 370 -3.43 14.94 -0.40
CA PRO A 370 -3.42 16.29 -0.94
C PRO A 370 -2.39 16.50 -2.07
N ARG A 371 -1.47 15.55 -2.28
CA ARG A 371 -0.43 15.62 -3.33
C ARG A 371 -0.78 14.88 -4.61
N HIS A 372 -1.98 14.30 -4.69
CA HIS A 372 -2.51 13.69 -5.92
C HIS A 372 -3.78 14.43 -6.34
N PRO A 373 -3.97 14.79 -7.63
CA PRO A 373 -5.17 15.50 -8.07
C PRO A 373 -6.49 14.79 -7.70
N PHE A 374 -6.50 13.46 -7.73
CA PHE A 374 -7.64 12.64 -7.30
C PHE A 374 -7.55 12.09 -5.87
N GLY A 375 -6.62 12.56 -5.03
CA GLY A 375 -6.50 12.04 -3.65
C GLY A 375 -5.95 10.62 -3.51
N ILE A 376 -5.38 10.04 -4.57
CA ILE A 376 -4.91 8.64 -4.62
C ILE A 376 -3.62 8.43 -3.81
N ARG A 377 -3.47 7.23 -3.24
CA ARG A 377 -2.22 6.73 -2.62
C ARG A 377 -1.87 5.34 -3.18
N GLY A 378 -0.68 4.85 -2.87
CA GLY A 378 -0.33 3.44 -3.09
C GLY A 378 -0.86 2.55 -1.98
N VAL A 379 -1.31 1.33 -2.28
CA VAL A 379 -1.80 0.38 -1.25
C VAL A 379 -0.94 -0.88 -1.13
N GLY A 380 0.12 -0.95 -1.94
CA GLY A 380 0.80 -2.18 -2.24
C GLY A 380 1.56 -2.78 -1.09
N GLU A 381 2.03 -2.05 -0.08
CA GLU A 381 2.99 -2.60 0.88
C GLU A 381 2.60 -2.48 2.35
N SER A 382 1.83 -1.47 2.76
CA SER A 382 1.45 -1.30 4.18
C SER A 382 0.81 -2.54 4.83
N PRO A 383 -0.04 -3.33 4.14
CA PRO A 383 -0.74 -4.46 4.76
C PRO A 383 0.16 -5.61 5.27
N ILE A 384 1.41 -5.72 4.81
CA ILE A 384 2.35 -6.76 5.31
C ILE A 384 3.01 -6.38 6.64
N ILE A 385 2.90 -5.11 7.06
CA ILE A 385 3.65 -4.59 8.21
C ILE A 385 3.05 -5.06 9.55
N PRO A 386 1.73 -4.93 9.79
CA PRO A 386 1.16 -5.31 11.10
C PRO A 386 1.09 -6.81 11.44
N PRO A 387 0.93 -7.77 10.50
CA PRO A 387 0.63 -9.17 10.83
C PRO A 387 1.57 -9.82 11.83
N LEU A 388 2.88 -9.55 11.73
CA LEU A 388 3.88 -10.14 12.62
C LEU A 388 3.56 -9.82 14.07
N ALA A 389 3.39 -8.54 14.41
CA ALA A 389 3.06 -8.12 15.77
C ALA A 389 1.65 -8.52 16.19
N ALA A 390 0.65 -8.37 15.32
CA ALA A 390 -0.73 -8.70 15.66
C ALA A 390 -0.85 -10.18 16.06
N ILE A 391 -0.21 -11.08 15.31
CA ILE A 391 -0.22 -12.52 15.61
C ILE A 391 0.60 -12.81 16.88
N THR A 392 1.76 -12.17 17.07
CA THR A 392 2.56 -12.32 18.30
C THR A 392 1.76 -11.91 19.54
N ASN A 393 1.06 -10.79 19.48
CA ASN A 393 0.22 -10.30 20.57
C ASN A 393 -0.98 -11.22 20.83
N ALA A 394 -1.61 -11.76 19.76
CA ALA A 394 -2.70 -12.72 19.90
C ALA A 394 -2.26 -14.04 20.56
N ILE A 395 -1.09 -14.56 20.19
CA ILE A 395 -0.52 -15.76 20.82
C ILE A 395 -0.19 -15.49 22.29
N TYR A 396 0.32 -14.31 22.63
CA TYR A 396 0.52 -13.92 24.02
C TYR A 396 -0.80 -13.86 24.78
N ASP A 397 -1.83 -13.21 24.24
CA ASP A 397 -3.14 -13.12 24.90
C ASP A 397 -3.73 -14.52 25.17
N ALA A 398 -3.56 -15.44 24.22
CA ALA A 398 -4.01 -16.83 24.34
C ALA A 398 -3.25 -17.66 25.38
N THR A 399 -1.93 -17.44 25.54
CA THR A 399 -1.03 -18.36 26.25
C THR A 399 -0.31 -17.76 27.45
N GLY A 400 -0.28 -16.43 27.53
CA GLY A 400 0.56 -15.60 28.38
C GLY A 400 2.06 -15.86 28.18
N VAL A 401 2.49 -16.29 26.99
CA VAL A 401 3.91 -16.48 26.63
C VAL A 401 4.28 -15.54 25.50
N ARG A 402 5.34 -14.75 25.71
CA ARG A 402 5.78 -13.73 24.76
C ARG A 402 6.93 -14.26 23.90
N LEU A 403 6.66 -14.57 22.64
CA LEU A 403 7.70 -14.93 21.68
C LEU A 403 8.36 -13.67 21.10
N THR A 404 9.68 -13.67 21.03
CA THR A 404 10.48 -12.55 20.50
C THR A 404 11.21 -12.91 19.20
N LYS A 405 11.03 -14.14 18.72
CA LYS A 405 11.67 -14.68 17.51
C LYS A 405 10.60 -15.23 16.58
N LEU A 406 10.71 -14.85 15.32
CA LEU A 406 9.92 -15.41 14.23
C LEU A 406 10.76 -16.44 13.47
N PRO A 407 10.13 -17.45 12.85
CA PRO A 407 8.69 -17.73 12.92
C PRO A 407 8.30 -18.34 14.27
N MET A 408 7.07 -18.09 14.70
CA MET A 408 6.44 -18.72 15.88
C MET A 408 5.93 -20.11 15.53
N SER A 409 6.87 -20.98 15.13
CA SER A 409 6.58 -22.35 14.76
C SER A 409 6.00 -23.14 15.95
N PRO A 410 5.27 -24.25 15.71
CA PRO A 410 4.72 -25.05 16.79
C PRO A 410 5.77 -25.52 17.81
N SER A 411 6.98 -25.89 17.35
CA SER A 411 8.07 -26.28 18.24
C SER A 411 8.61 -25.10 19.07
N SER A 412 8.66 -23.89 18.51
CA SER A 412 9.01 -22.67 19.24
C SER A 412 8.00 -22.38 20.35
N ILE A 413 6.71 -22.55 20.07
CA ILE A 413 5.61 -22.30 21.03
C ILE A 413 5.62 -23.34 22.15
N ILE A 414 5.71 -24.64 21.82
CA ILE A 414 5.77 -25.72 22.82
C ILE A 414 6.95 -25.53 23.77
N LYS A 415 8.13 -25.19 23.24
CA LYS A 415 9.29 -24.91 24.07
C LYS A 415 9.00 -23.77 25.05
N ALA A 416 8.42 -22.67 24.57
CA ALA A 416 8.15 -21.50 25.39
C ALA A 416 7.04 -21.75 26.44
N LEU A 417 6.04 -22.58 26.13
CA LEU A 417 5.04 -23.06 27.09
C LEU A 417 5.68 -23.92 28.19
N GLY A 418 6.58 -24.83 27.82
CA GLY A 418 7.32 -25.67 28.76
C GLY A 418 8.23 -24.87 29.69
N ASP A 419 8.90 -23.84 29.18
CA ASP A 419 9.76 -22.95 29.98
C ASP A 419 8.95 -22.12 31.01
N LYS A 420 7.68 -21.79 30.69
CA LYS A 420 6.77 -21.09 31.62
C LYS A 420 6.25 -21.99 32.74
N ASN A 421 5.99 -23.26 32.43
CA ASN A 421 5.49 -24.26 33.37
C ASN A 421 6.48 -25.43 33.50
N PRO A 422 7.64 -25.24 34.14
CA PRO A 422 8.58 -26.33 34.35
C PRO A 422 7.90 -27.39 35.22
N GLN A 423 7.79 -28.62 34.69
CA GLN A 423 7.23 -29.77 35.41
C GLN A 423 8.01 -30.11 36.68
#